data_AF-A0AAD7YE85-F1
#
_entry.id   AF-A0AAD7YE85-F1
#
_cell.length_a   1.000
_cell.length_b   1.000
_cell.length_c   1.000
_cell.angle_alpha   90.00
_cell.angle_beta   90.00
_cell.angle_gamma   90.00
#
_symmetry.space_group_name_H-M   'P 1'
#
loop_
_entity.id
_entity.type
_entity.pdbx_description
1 polymer ?
#
loop_
_entity_poly.entity_id
_entity_poly.type
_entity_poly.pdbx_seq_one_letter_code
_entity_poly.pdbx_strand_id
1 'polypeptide(L)' 'MSCGVPQESVLGPSLWNIGYDYMLRGDLPDEVRVVCYADDALVLERGESYQDVVETATRGVAAVVDRIQ' A
#
# COMPACT_ATOMS: atom_id res chain seq x y z
N MET A 1 10.44 19.85 2.89
CA MET A 1 10.01 19.58 1.51
C MET A 1 8.49 19.53 1.50
N SER A 2 7.83 20.16 0.53
CA SER A 2 6.39 19.96 0.29
C SER A 2 6.23 18.91 -0.81
N CYS A 3 5.59 17.78 -0.47
CA CYS A 3 5.24 16.69 -1.38
C CYS A 3 3.72 16.69 -1.58
N GLY A 4 3.25 16.43 -2.80
CA GLY A 4 1.83 16.31 -3.12
C GLY A 4 1.50 16.77 -4.53
N VAL A 5 0.30 16.41 -4.98
CA VAL A 5 -0.23 16.87 -6.27
C VAL A 5 -1.38 17.83 -6.00
N PRO A 6 -1.45 19.01 -6.65
CA PRO A 6 -2.57 19.92 -6.50
C PRO A 6 -3.90 19.22 -6.81
N GLN A 7 -4.91 19.48 -5.97
CA GLN A 7 -6.27 19.04 -6.26
C GLN A 7 -6.71 19.59 -7.62
N GLU A 8 -7.45 18.77 -8.38
CA GLU A 8 -7.92 19.08 -9.74
C GLU A 8 -6.82 19.24 -10.80
N SER A 9 -5.57 18.87 -10.49
CA SER A 9 -4.51 18.82 -11.50
C SER A 9 -4.85 17.79 -12.58
N VAL A 10 -4.70 18.17 -13.85
CA VAL A 10 -4.80 17.27 -15.01
C VAL A 10 -3.80 16.11 -14.89
N LEU A 11 -2.63 16.35 -14.26
CA LEU A 11 -1.63 15.33 -13.99
C LEU A 11 -1.89 14.54 -12.70
N GLY A 12 -2.85 14.97 -11.88
CA GLY A 12 -3.29 14.31 -10.65
C GLY A 12 -3.44 12.80 -10.81
N PRO A 13 -4.31 12.34 -11.72
CA PRO A 13 -4.53 10.91 -11.95
C PRO A 13 -3.28 10.14 -12.39
N SER A 14 -2.42 10.75 -13.22
CA SER A 14 -1.20 10.09 -13.70
C SER A 14 -0.14 9.96 -12.60
N LEU A 15 0.06 11.01 -11.81
CA LEU A 15 0.98 10.99 -10.68
C LEU A 15 0.46 10.07 -9.56
N TRP A 16 -0.86 10.00 -9.38
CA TRP A 16 -1.51 9.02 -8.52
C TRP A 16 -1.19 7.59 -8.93
N ASN A 17 -1.40 7.25 -10.21
CA ASN A 17 -1.09 5.91 -10.71
C ASN A 17 0.39 5.55 -10.54
N ILE A 18 1.32 6.49 -10.72
CA ILE A 18 2.76 6.24 -10.50
C ILE A 18 3.06 5.96 -9.02
N GLY A 19 2.51 6.75 -8.11
CA GLY A 19 2.68 6.54 -6.67
C GLY A 19 2.10 5.20 -6.21
N TYR A 20 0.91 4.85 -6.69
CA TYR A 20 0.28 3.56 -6.39
C TYR A 20 0.99 2.39 -7.03
N ASP A 21 1.53 2.53 -8.24
CA ASP A 21 2.32 1.49 -8.87
C ASP A 21 3.57 1.16 -8.05
N TYR A 22 4.25 2.18 -7.52
CA TYR A 22 5.37 2.00 -6.59
C TYR A 22 4.92 1.29 -5.29
N MET A 23 3.79 1.70 -4.73
CA MET A 23 3.24 1.10 -3.51
C MET A 23 2.83 -0.37 -3.70
N LEU A 24 2.19 -0.69 -4.83
CA LEU A 24 1.63 -2.01 -5.14
C LEU A 24 2.67 -3.01 -5.66
N ARG A 25 3.73 -2.55 -6.32
CA ARG A 25 4.81 -3.40 -6.84
C ARG A 25 5.96 -3.61 -5.86
N GLY A 26 5.84 -3.08 -4.64
CA GLY A 26 6.83 -3.31 -3.61
C GLY A 26 6.93 -4.79 -3.23
N ASP A 27 8.12 -5.25 -2.86
CA ASP A 27 8.31 -6.53 -2.18
C ASP A 27 7.45 -6.59 -0.91
N LEU A 28 6.39 -7.37 -0.97
CA LEU A 28 5.53 -7.74 0.14
C LEU A 28 5.82 -9.21 0.48
N PRO A 29 5.59 -9.64 1.73
CA PRO A 29 5.57 -11.07 2.04
C PRO A 29 4.63 -11.80 1.08
N ASP A 30 4.99 -13.01 0.64
CA ASP A 30 4.26 -13.76 -0.41
C ASP A 30 2.77 -14.00 -0.05
N GLU A 31 2.47 -14.05 1.24
CA GLU A 31 1.14 -14.27 1.80
C GLU A 31 0.29 -12.98 1.90
N VAL A 32 0.89 -11.82 1.66
CA VAL A 32 0.26 -10.51 1.80
C VAL A 32 -0.16 -9.99 0.43
N ARG A 33 -1.44 -9.59 0.32
CA ARG A 33 -1.94 -8.82 -0.82
C ARG A 33 -2.36 -7.44 -0.38
N VAL A 34 -2.13 -6.45 -1.24
CA VAL A 34 -2.57 -5.08 -1.00
C VAL A 34 -3.56 -4.68 -2.07
N VAL A 35 -4.70 -4.16 -1.64
CA VAL A 35 -5.75 -3.62 -2.51
C VAL A 35 -5.89 -2.15 -2.21
N CYS A 36 -5.95 -1.34 -3.26
CA CYS A 36 -6.01 0.10 -3.15
C CYS A 36 -7.21 0.66 -3.88
N TYR A 37 -7.86 1.64 -3.28
CA TYR A 37 -8.95 2.37 -3.91
C TYR A 37 -8.97 3.81 -3.42
N ALA A 38 -8.87 4.76 -4.35
CA ALA A 38 -8.58 6.14 -4.00
C ALA A 38 -7.46 6.15 -2.94
N ASP A 39 -7.55 6.98 -1.91
CA ASP A 39 -6.60 7.15 -0.81
C ASP A 39 -6.56 5.99 0.20
N ASP A 40 -7.47 5.01 0.09
CA ASP A 40 -7.51 3.86 0.97
C ASP A 40 -6.61 2.71 0.49
N ALA A 41 -5.94 2.06 1.44
CA ALA A 41 -5.17 0.84 1.24
C ALA A 41 -5.61 -0.24 2.23
N LEU A 42 -5.89 -1.43 1.70
CA LEU A 42 -6.28 -2.62 2.46
C LEU A 42 -5.20 -3.69 2.33
N VAL A 43 -4.67 -4.13 3.46
CA VAL A 43 -3.74 -5.26 3.56
C VAL A 43 -4.55 -6.52 3.88
N LEU A 44 -4.39 -7.54 3.05
CA LEU A 44 -5.04 -8.84 3.16
C LEU A 44 -3.99 -9.91 3.39
N GLU A 45 -4.23 -10.78 4.36
CA GLU A 45 -3.39 -11.92 4.67
C GLU A 45 -4.29 -13.15 4.87
N ARG A 46 -3.75 -14.33 4.55
CA ARG A 46 -4.39 -15.60 4.91
C ARG A 46 -3.37 -16.56 5.57
N GLY A 47 -3.60 -16.87 6.84
CA GLY A 47 -2.87 -17.90 7.60
C GLY A 47 -3.77 -18.99 8.19
N GLU A 48 -3.14 -20.00 8.79
CA GLU A 48 -3.81 -21.14 9.42
C GLU A 48 -4.20 -20.87 10.89
N SER A 49 -3.50 -19.95 11.55
CA SER A 49 -3.82 -19.48 12.89
C SER A 49 -3.98 -17.96 12.94
N TYR A 50 -4.78 -17.49 13.90
CA TYR A 50 -4.95 -16.05 14.12
C TYR A 50 -3.61 -15.35 14.43
N GLN A 51 -2.72 -16.02 15.14
CA GLN A 51 -1.44 -15.43 15.52
C GLN A 51 -0.54 -15.20 14.29
N ASP A 52 -0.48 -16.19 13.39
CA ASP A 52 0.30 -16.09 12.16
C ASP A 52 -0.26 -14.99 11.24
N VAL A 53 -1.59 -14.92 11.15
CA VAL A 53 -2.30 -13.88 10.38
C VAL A 53 -1.93 -12.49 10.88
N VAL A 54 -2.01 -12.28 12.20
CA VAL A 54 -1.74 -10.97 12.82
C VAL A 54 -0.28 -10.57 12.64
N GLU A 55 0.66 -11.49 12.84
CA GLU A 55 2.08 -11.20 12.67
C GLU A 55 2.39 -10.81 11.21
N THR A 56 1.94 -11.61 10.26
CA THR A 56 2.22 -11.39 8.83
C THR A 56 1.50 -10.15 8.30
N ALA A 57 0.25 -9.92 8.68
CA ALA A 57 -0.48 -8.70 8.32
C ALA A 57 0.19 -7.45 8.91
N THR A 58 0.70 -7.50 10.14
CA THR A 58 1.42 -6.38 10.77
C THR A 58 2.69 -6.03 10.01
N ARG A 59 3.46 -7.05 9.59
CA ARG A 59 4.63 -6.86 8.72
C ARG A 59 4.24 -6.27 7.37
N GLY A 60 3.13 -6.76 6.78
CA GLY A 60 2.58 -6.23 5.54
C GLY A 60 2.21 -4.75 5.62
N VAL A 61 1.53 -4.34 6.71
CA VAL A 61 1.19 -2.94 6.97
C VAL A 61 2.46 -2.08 7.10
N ALA A 62 3.44 -2.53 7.88
CA ALA A 62 4.70 -1.79 8.02
C ALA A 62 5.41 -1.58 6.67
N ALA A 63 5.48 -2.63 5.84
CA ALA A 63 6.09 -2.56 4.52
C ALA A 63 5.33 -1.64 3.53
N VAL A 64 4.03 -1.46 3.70
CA VAL A 64 3.24 -0.50 2.93
C VAL A 64 3.48 0.92 3.42
N VAL A 65 3.47 1.15 4.74
CA VAL A 65 3.68 2.47 5.34
C VAL A 65 5.05 3.03 4.98
N ASP A 66 6.11 2.21 5.08
CA ASP A 66 7.49 2.61 4.74
C ASP A 66 7.64 3.09 3.27
N ARG A 67 6.71 2.73 2.38
CA ARG A 67 6.74 3.13 0.96
C ARG A 67 5.99 4.41 0.68
N ILE A 68 5.12 4.84 1.60
CA ILE A 68 4.32 6.06 1.45
C ILE A 68 5.05 7.28 2.03
N GLN A 69 6.01 7.05 2.94
CA GLN A 69 6.74 8.09 3.67
C GLN A 69 7.93 8.70 2.90
#